data_AF-F3G2H8-F1
#
_entry.id   AF-F3G2H8-F1
#
_cell.length_a   1.000
_cell.length_b   1.000
_cell.length_c   1.000
_cell.angle_alpha   90.00
_cell.angle_beta   90.00
_cell.angle_gamma   90.00
#
_symmetry.space_group_name_H-M   'P 1'
#
loop_
_entity.id
_entity.type
_entity.pdbx_description
1 polymer ?
#
loop_
_entity_poly.entity_id
_entity_poly.type
_entity_poly.pdbx_seq_one_letter_code
_entity_poly.pdbx_strand_id
1 'polypeptide(L)' 'MLPVAHNAGKYWPRDGWAKKPGTIQVVIGGPMYAEGTGPRAIAALNDRVQTWNEDTQRAMGSPVEPAATPEKVPA' A
#
# COMPACT_ATOMS: atom_id res chain seq x y z
N MET A 1 -7.62 10.54 4.16
CA MET A 1 -6.74 9.89 3.15
C MET A 1 -7.61 9.11 2.18
N LEU A 2 -7.29 9.19 0.89
CA LEU A 2 -7.97 8.40 -0.15
C LEU A 2 -7.03 7.25 -0.54
N PRO A 3 -7.33 5.99 -0.18
CA PRO A 3 -6.43 4.88 -0.44
C PRO A 3 -6.55 4.42 -1.89
N VAL A 4 -5.43 4.07 -2.50
CA VAL A 4 -5.33 3.63 -3.90
C VAL A 4 -4.37 2.45 -3.98
N ALA A 5 -4.85 1.33 -4.48
CA ALA A 5 -4.08 0.11 -4.66
C ALA A 5 -3.93 -0.22 -6.15
N HIS A 6 -2.76 -0.74 -6.55
CA HIS A 6 -2.52 -1.22 -7.91
C HIS A 6 -1.75 -2.55 -7.93
N ASN A 7 -1.93 -3.38 -8.96
CA ASN A 7 -1.25 -4.67 -9.05
C ASN A 7 0.00 -4.69 -9.94
N ALA A 8 0.66 -3.53 -10.13
CA ALA A 8 1.80 -3.41 -11.03
C ALA A 8 2.95 -4.38 -10.68
N GLY A 9 3.19 -4.67 -9.40
CA GLY A 9 4.20 -5.63 -8.94
C GLY A 9 4.03 -7.05 -9.53
N LYS A 10 2.82 -7.42 -9.95
CA LYS A 10 2.54 -8.69 -10.63
C LYS A 10 3.26 -8.81 -11.98
N TYR A 11 3.47 -7.69 -12.67
CA TYR A 11 4.05 -7.61 -14.01
C TYR A 11 5.44 -6.98 -14.01
N TRP A 12 5.67 -6.03 -13.09
CA TRP A 12 6.90 -5.27 -12.94
C TRP A 12 7.36 -5.38 -11.48
N PRO A 13 7.98 -6.52 -11.10
CA PRO A 13 8.49 -6.72 -9.74
C PRO A 13 9.57 -5.69 -9.40
N ARG A 14 9.74 -5.40 -8.11
CA ARG A 14 10.74 -4.45 -7.61
C ARG A 14 12.16 -4.87 -7.97
N ASP A 15 12.44 -6.17 -7.81
CA ASP A 15 13.74 -6.77 -8.02
C ASP A 15 13.81 -7.53 -9.35
N GLY A 16 14.95 -7.40 -10.03
CA GLY A 16 15.23 -8.01 -11.33
C GLY A 16 14.82 -7.16 -12.54
N TRP A 17 15.10 -7.69 -13.75
CA TRP A 17 14.87 -7.00 -15.02
C TRP A 17 13.62 -7.50 -15.76
N ALA A 18 12.92 -8.48 -15.20
CA ALA A 18 11.79 -9.15 -15.85
C ALA A 18 10.51 -8.30 -15.77
N LYS A 19 10.34 -7.39 -16.73
CA LYS A 19 9.07 -6.71 -16.97
C LYS A 19 8.30 -7.48 -18.04
N LYS A 20 7.07 -7.88 -17.73
CA LYS A 20 6.17 -8.53 -18.68
C LYS A 20 4.98 -7.62 -19.03
N PRO A 21 4.42 -7.73 -20.25
CA PRO A 21 3.17 -7.06 -20.58
C PRO A 21 1.99 -7.63 -19.76
N GLY A 22 0.96 -6.81 -19.56
CA GLY A 22 -0.26 -7.18 -18.86
C GLY A 22 -1.11 -5.96 -18.48
N THR A 23 -2.28 -6.21 -17.90
CA THR A 23 -3.21 -5.17 -17.47
C THR A 23 -2.98 -4.81 -16.02
N ILE A 24 -2.61 -3.55 -15.78
CA ILE A 24 -2.53 -2.96 -14.45
C ILE A 24 -3.93 -2.56 -14.00
N GLN A 25 -4.39 -3.16 -12.92
CA GLN A 25 -5.64 -2.84 -12.27
C GLN A 25 -5.37 -1.83 -11.16
N VAL A 26 -6.24 -0.84 -11.05
CA VAL A 26 -6.21 0.18 -10.00
C VAL A 26 -7.56 0.19 -9.31
N VAL A 27 -7.54 0.13 -7.97
CA VAL A 27 -8.73 0.20 -7.13
C VAL A 27 -8.60 1.42 -6.22
N ILE A 28 -9.61 2.29 -6.27
CA ILE A 28 -9.71 3.47 -5.42
C ILE A 28 -10.71 3.13 -4.32
N GLY A 29 -10.25 3.14 -3.07
CA GLY A 29 -11.11 2.87 -1.92
C GLY A 29 -11.90 4.10 -1.48
N GLY A 30 -12.77 3.91 -0.49
CA GLY A 30 -13.49 5.02 0.14
C GLY A 30 -12.55 5.94 0.94
N PRO A 31 -12.88 7.23 1.07
CA PRO A 31 -12.15 8.13 1.96
C PRO A 31 -12.09 7.60 3.40
N MET A 32 -10.89 7.56 3.98
CA MET A 32 -10.64 7.20 5.37
C MET A 32 -10.24 8.45 6.17
N TYR A 33 -10.72 8.55 7.42
CA TYR A 33 -10.50 9.71 8.27
C TYR A 33 -9.77 9.33 9.56
N ALA A 34 -9.01 10.27 10.11
CA ALA A 34 -8.32 10.07 11.37
C ALA A 34 -9.34 10.07 12.51
N GLU A 35 -9.11 9.22 13.50
CA GLU A 35 -9.92 9.15 14.70
C GLU A 35 -9.18 9.91 15.80
N GLY A 36 -9.57 11.18 16.00
CA GLY A 36 -8.92 12.11 16.92
C GLY A 36 -7.92 13.05 16.24
N THR A 37 -7.05 13.66 17.05
CA THR A 37 -6.12 14.71 16.63
C THR A 37 -4.66 14.35 16.97
N GLY A 38 -3.73 14.99 16.28
CA GLY A 38 -2.30 14.85 16.54
C GLY A 38 -1.62 13.64 15.87
N PRO A 39 -0.31 13.47 16.10
CA PRO A 39 0.52 12.53 15.32
C PRO A 39 0.11 11.06 15.45
N ARG A 40 -0.40 10.64 16.62
CA ARG A 40 -0.84 9.26 16.84
C ARG A 40 -2.07 8.88 16.00
N ALA A 41 -3.04 9.80 15.89
CA ALA A 41 -4.23 9.57 15.07
C ALA A 41 -3.89 9.47 13.58
N ILE A 42 -2.91 10.24 13.11
CA ILE A 42 -2.41 10.17 11.73
C ILE A 42 -1.64 8.86 11.48
N ALA A 43 -0.79 8.42 12.42
CA ALA A 43 -0.10 7.14 12.32
C ALA A 43 -1.10 5.97 12.22
N ALA A 44 -2.10 5.93 13.10
CA ALA A 44 -3.14 4.90 13.06
C ALA A 44 -4.00 4.95 11.77
N LEU A 45 -4.21 6.13 11.18
CA LEU A 45 -4.84 6.24 9.88
C LEU A 45 -3.96 5.67 8.76
N ASN A 46 -2.66 5.96 8.77
CA ASN A 46 -1.71 5.39 7.80
C ASN A 46 -1.68 3.87 7.89
N ASP A 47 -1.62 3.30 9.09
CA ASP A 47 -1.57 1.85 9.29
C ASP A 47 -2.82 1.16 8.69
N ARG A 48 -4.02 1.71 8.93
CA ARG A 48 -5.26 1.18 8.33
C ARG A 48 -5.28 1.30 6.80
N VAL A 49 -4.80 2.41 6.26
CA VAL A 49 -4.68 2.61 4.81
C VAL A 49 -3.69 1.62 4.22
N GLN A 50 -2.56 1.38 4.89
CA GLN A 50 -1.55 0.40 4.48
C GLN A 50 -2.15 -1.00 4.46
N THR A 51 -2.81 -1.43 5.53
CA THR A 51 -3.48 -2.75 5.58
C THR A 51 -4.48 -2.91 4.42
N TRP A 52 -5.32 -1.90 4.17
CA TRP A 52 -6.27 -1.95 3.06
C TRP A 52 -5.59 -2.04 1.69
N ASN A 53 -4.50 -1.28 1.49
CA ASN A 53 -3.73 -1.30 0.25
C ASN A 53 -3.14 -2.70 0.01
N GLU A 54 -2.51 -3.28 1.03
CA GLU A 54 -1.88 -4.59 0.95
C GLU A 54 -2.90 -5.72 0.70
N ASP A 55 -4.04 -5.70 1.39
CA ASP A 55 -5.11 -6.67 1.16
C ASP A 55 -5.69 -6.57 -0.25
N THR A 56 -5.94 -5.35 -0.72
CA THR A 56 -6.46 -5.11 -2.07
C THR A 56 -5.45 -5.52 -3.14
N GLN A 57 -4.17 -5.26 -2.92
CA GLN A 57 -3.09 -5.72 -3.81
C GLN A 57 -2.99 -7.24 -3.86
N ARG A 58 -3.08 -7.94 -2.71
CA ARG A 58 -3.12 -9.40 -2.64
C ARG A 58 -4.31 -9.97 -3.40
N ALA A 59 -5.50 -9.38 -3.25
CA ALA A 59 -6.70 -9.80 -3.97
C ALA A 59 -6.56 -9.67 -5.49
N MET A 60 -5.80 -8.68 -5.98
CA MET A 60 -5.48 -8.52 -7.40
C MET A 60 -4.31 -9.40 -7.90
N GLY A 61 -3.74 -10.22 -7.02
CA GLY A 61 -2.60 -11.11 -7.30
C GLY A 61 -1.27 -10.37 -7.44
N SER A 62 -1.14 -9.18 -6.85
CA SER A 62 0.16 -8.53 -6.71
C SER A 62 0.95 -9.20 -5.60
N PRO A 63 2.25 -9.48 -5.80
CA PRO A 63 3.12 -9.85 -4.69
C PRO A 63 3.23 -8.64 -3.78
N VAL A 64 2.70 -8.76 -2.56
CA VAL A 64 2.93 -7.77 -1.52
C VAL A 64 4.07 -8.32 -0.68
N GLU A 65 5.28 -7.87 -0.97
CA GLU A 65 6.34 -7.95 0.04
C GLU A 65 6.01 -6.88 1.09
N PRO A 66 5.99 -7.24 2.39
CA PRO A 66 5.90 -6.23 3.44
C PRO A 66 7.00 -5.22 3.20
N ALA A 67 6.64 -3.94 3.05
CA ALA A 67 7.64 -2.89 3.06
C ALA A 67 8.36 -3.01 4.40
N ALA A 68 9.67 -3.31 4.38
CA ALA A 68 10.48 -3.27 5.59
C ALA A 68 10.28 -1.88 6.19
N THR A 69 9.63 -1.79 7.34
CA THR A 69 9.45 -0.54 8.05
C THR A 69 10.86 0.00 8.30
N PRO A 70 11.28 1.13 7.70
CA PRO A 70 12.51 1.75 8.14
C PRO A 70 12.30 2.07 9.61
N GLU A 71 13.15 1.48 10.46
CA GLU A 71 13.21 1.79 11.88
C GLU A 71 13.23 3.32 12.00
N LYS A 72 12.17 3.89 12.58
CA LYS A 72 12.07 5.34 12.73
C LYS A 72 13.23 5.76 13.61
N VAL A 73 14.27 6.32 12.99
CA VAL A 73 15.42 6.89 13.68
C VAL A 73 14.87 7.95 14.64
N PRO A 74 15.03 7.78 15.96
CA PRO A 74 14.59 8.80 16.91
C PRO A 74 15.40 10.07 16.67
N ALA A 75 14.69 11.20 16.60
CA ALA A 75 15.27 12.54 16.58
C ALA A 75 15.93 12.88 17.92
#